data_AF-F4GIS6-F1
#
_entry.id   AF-F4GIS6-F1
#
_cell.length_a   1.000
_cell.length_b   1.000
_cell.length_c   1.000
_cell.angle_alpha   90.00
_cell.angle_beta   90.00
_cell.angle_gamma   90.00
#
_symmetry.space_group_name_H-M   'P 1'
#
loop_
_entity.id
_entity.type
_entity.pdbx_description
1 polymer ?
#
loop_
_entity_poly.entity_id
_entity_poly.type
_entity_poly.pdbx_seq_one_letter_code
_entity_poly.pdbx_strand_id
1 'polypeptide(L)'
;MKKKIIVGIVLLTVVLSGLYASDFHFVFGDLDQHPEIVGGFLPSYFNSGAGYTGLSLNEGDVTEFQFLAGAGYIQNKLWQSDVNGTHGYLLDSPLTYDVLRFDWNLRFRQGFGTSWVPDTDLITAYVSYNGRFEDSRDSIVKGKDRKMWGTDSPVLSIGNALDQLDNPYDIYEYLTPDETTGKRSHLGTSFSIGATLNMMDERKLNQDGLLVKVQLDWAPRALNSALSGVADYYSAYINAVAGKTLYSLYDGDDHVFSITLVDRANVAWIDGKVVPAYAQRPFSLGRKVRGFTTASYNRQFTAVNNFDIRLSGPEPVIAGIFPRVNIFFDAGIAAGNTLHTNRGGAADFLASTGAQVTVSFFDFIDLGYQVAYLIKGDNYVNGSDSRIATSVTFFLDF
;
A
#
# COMPACT_ATOMS: atom_id res chain seq x y z
N MET A 1 -42.32 -23.67 15.51
CA MET A 1 -41.18 -22.72 15.49
C MET A 1 -39.93 -23.25 16.18
N LYS A 2 -39.97 -23.68 17.45
CA LYS A 2 -38.77 -24.07 18.24
C LYS A 2 -37.87 -25.15 17.60
N LYS A 3 -38.43 -26.20 16.97
CA LYS A 3 -37.64 -27.27 16.31
C LYS A 3 -36.83 -26.78 15.10
N LYS A 4 -37.36 -25.85 14.29
CA LYS A 4 -36.64 -25.31 13.12
C LYS A 4 -35.48 -24.40 13.53
N ILE A 5 -35.64 -23.65 14.62
CA ILE A 5 -34.59 -22.81 15.21
C ILE A 5 -33.46 -23.69 15.77
N ILE A 6 -33.81 -24.76 16.51
CA ILE A 6 -32.80 -25.69 17.05
C ILE A 6 -32.05 -26.40 15.92
N VAL A 7 -32.73 -26.87 14.87
CA VAL A 7 -32.07 -27.48 13.70
C VAL A 7 -31.18 -26.46 12.98
N GLY A 8 -31.62 -25.20 12.85
CA GLY A 8 -30.80 -24.13 12.29
C GLY A 8 -29.54 -23.84 13.11
N ILE A 9 -29.66 -23.80 14.44
CA ILE A 9 -28.51 -23.61 15.34
C ILE A 9 -27.57 -24.81 15.25
N VAL A 10 -28.07 -26.05 15.26
CA VAL A 10 -27.23 -27.25 15.13
C VAL A 10 -26.52 -27.30 13.78
N LEU A 11 -27.21 -26.99 12.68
CA LEU A 11 -26.57 -26.89 11.35
C LEU A 11 -25.51 -25.79 11.32
N LEU A 12 -25.79 -24.62 11.90
CA LEU A 12 -24.82 -23.54 12.01
C LEU A 12 -23.61 -23.98 12.84
N THR A 13 -23.81 -24.64 13.98
CA THR A 13 -22.73 -25.16 14.83
C THR A 13 -21.94 -26.25 14.13
N VAL A 14 -22.56 -27.16 13.37
CA VAL A 14 -21.88 -28.22 12.60
C VAL A 14 -21.07 -27.63 11.44
N VAL A 15 -21.61 -26.63 10.73
CA VAL A 15 -20.89 -25.91 9.67
C VAL A 15 -19.72 -25.12 10.26
N LEU A 16 -19.94 -24.40 11.36
CA LEU A 16 -18.88 -23.66 12.05
C LEU A 16 -17.81 -24.61 12.60
N SER A 17 -18.17 -25.73 13.23
CA SER A 17 -17.19 -26.71 13.72
C SER A 17 -16.45 -27.43 12.60
N GLY A 18 -17.09 -27.66 11.45
CA GLY A 18 -16.42 -28.13 10.24
C GLY A 18 -15.41 -27.13 9.66
N LEU A 19 -15.66 -25.82 9.82
CA LEU A 19 -14.70 -24.76 9.47
C LEU A 19 -13.53 -24.69 10.46
N TYR A 20 -13.77 -24.91 11.76
CA TYR A 20 -12.71 -24.94 12.79
C TYR A 20 -11.85 -26.22 12.77
N ALA A 21 -12.36 -27.33 12.24
CA ALA A 21 -11.60 -28.56 12.03
C ALA A 21 -10.97 -28.65 10.62
N SER A 22 -11.09 -27.57 9.84
CA SER A 22 -10.62 -27.51 8.47
C SER A 22 -9.17 -27.06 8.41
N ASP A 23 -8.40 -27.61 7.46
CA ASP A 23 -7.11 -27.04 7.05
C ASP A 23 -7.26 -25.69 6.33
N PHE A 24 -8.49 -25.22 6.16
CA PHE A 24 -8.81 -23.91 5.62
C PHE A 24 -8.92 -22.88 6.74
N HIS A 25 -8.25 -21.74 6.57
CA HIS A 25 -8.39 -20.59 7.45
C HIS A 25 -8.68 -19.32 6.63
N PHE A 26 -9.29 -18.34 7.27
CA PHE A 26 -9.54 -17.05 6.65
C PHE A 26 -8.24 -16.27 6.47
N VAL A 27 -8.03 -15.73 5.27
CA VAL A 27 -6.89 -14.85 4.98
C VAL A 27 -7.42 -13.47 4.61
N PHE A 28 -7.01 -12.47 5.37
CA PHE A 28 -7.22 -11.08 5.01
C PHE A 28 -6.13 -10.64 4.02
N GLY A 29 -6.54 -9.93 2.97
CA GLY A 29 -5.63 -9.47 1.92
C GLY A 29 -5.26 -8.01 2.07
N ASP A 30 -6.23 -7.14 1.80
CA ASP A 30 -6.00 -5.70 1.72
C ASP A 30 -7.33 -4.95 1.89
N LEU A 31 -7.22 -3.68 2.29
CA LEU A 31 -8.34 -2.79 2.47
C LEU A 31 -7.92 -1.37 2.08
N ASP A 32 -8.72 -0.75 1.21
CA ASP A 32 -8.44 0.59 0.68
C ASP A 32 -9.71 1.45 0.76
N GLN A 33 -9.51 2.75 0.71
CA GLN A 33 -10.54 3.74 0.99
C GLN A 33 -10.61 4.75 -0.14
N HIS A 34 -11.83 5.19 -0.44
CA HIS A 34 -12.09 6.30 -1.33
C HIS A 34 -12.18 7.58 -0.50
N PRO A 35 -11.30 8.57 -0.69
CA PRO A 35 -11.22 9.74 0.19
C PRO A 35 -12.52 10.57 0.23
N GLU A 36 -13.32 10.49 -0.82
CA GLU A 36 -14.60 11.21 -0.93
C GLU A 36 -15.81 10.45 -0.37
N ILE A 37 -15.69 9.15 -0.10
CA ILE A 37 -16.80 8.35 0.45
C ILE A 37 -16.69 8.38 1.96
N VAL A 38 -17.62 9.09 2.61
CA VAL A 38 -17.64 9.28 4.08
C VAL A 38 -16.30 9.84 4.59
N GLY A 39 -15.67 10.73 3.80
CA GLY A 39 -14.38 11.33 4.14
C GLY A 39 -13.21 10.33 4.20
N GLY A 40 -13.33 9.18 3.54
CA GLY A 40 -12.37 8.09 3.60
C GLY A 40 -12.51 7.21 4.84
N PHE A 41 -13.47 7.47 5.73
CA PHE A 41 -13.60 6.71 6.96
C PHE A 41 -14.05 5.26 6.75
N LEU A 42 -14.88 5.03 5.73
CA LEU A 42 -15.34 3.68 5.41
C LEU A 42 -14.46 3.04 4.32
N PRO A 43 -14.04 1.79 4.53
CA PRO A 43 -13.46 0.96 3.48
C PRO A 43 -14.37 0.95 2.25
N SER A 44 -13.81 1.25 1.08
CA SER A 44 -14.53 1.18 -0.19
C SER A 44 -13.98 0.07 -1.09
N TYR A 45 -12.91 -0.59 -0.65
CA TYR A 45 -12.34 -1.79 -1.24
C TYR A 45 -11.96 -2.77 -0.13
N PHE A 46 -12.22 -4.05 -0.38
CA PHE A 46 -11.91 -5.13 0.53
C PHE A 46 -11.45 -6.35 -0.26
N ASN A 47 -10.39 -7.00 0.23
CA ASN A 47 -9.82 -8.21 -0.35
C ASN A 47 -9.60 -9.24 0.76
N SER A 48 -10.12 -10.44 0.55
CA SER A 48 -9.98 -11.55 1.49
C SER A 48 -10.13 -12.88 0.77
N GLY A 49 -9.86 -13.96 1.47
CA GLY A 49 -10.17 -15.29 0.98
C GLY A 49 -9.78 -16.37 1.97
N ALA A 50 -9.21 -17.45 1.46
CA ALA A 50 -8.90 -18.63 2.22
C ALA A 50 -7.45 -19.09 1.98
N GLY A 51 -6.80 -19.48 3.06
CA GLY A 51 -5.53 -20.20 3.08
C GLY A 51 -5.79 -21.68 3.37
N TYR A 52 -5.04 -22.56 2.73
CA TYR A 52 -5.09 -24.01 2.92
C TYR A 52 -3.72 -24.52 3.34
N THR A 53 -3.66 -25.15 4.52
CA THR A 53 -2.42 -25.64 5.17
C THR A 53 -2.41 -27.16 5.35
N GLY A 54 -3.28 -27.90 4.65
CA GLY A 54 -3.40 -29.37 4.79
C GLY A 54 -2.28 -30.15 4.12
N LEU A 55 -1.37 -29.45 3.44
CA LEU A 55 -0.16 -30.01 2.86
C LEU A 55 1.02 -29.58 3.72
N SER A 56 1.94 -30.49 4.02
CA SER A 56 3.22 -30.20 4.65
C SER A 56 4.31 -30.76 3.74
N LEU A 57 5.11 -29.88 3.13
CA LEU A 57 6.27 -30.29 2.34
C LEU A 57 7.49 -30.50 3.23
N ASN A 58 7.65 -29.66 4.26
CA ASN A 58 8.63 -29.78 5.31
C ASN A 58 7.91 -29.80 6.66
N GLU A 59 8.21 -30.78 7.50
CA GLU A 59 7.61 -30.89 8.83
C GLU A 59 8.07 -29.72 9.72
N GLY A 60 7.12 -29.03 10.32
CA GLY A 60 7.38 -27.87 11.20
C GLY A 60 7.50 -26.52 10.49
N ASP A 61 7.66 -26.49 9.16
CA ASP A 61 7.68 -25.25 8.37
C ASP A 61 6.30 -24.97 7.76
N VAL A 62 5.99 -23.70 7.45
CA VAL A 62 4.75 -23.34 6.76
C VAL A 62 4.73 -23.90 5.32
N THR A 63 3.64 -24.56 4.95
CA THR A 63 3.28 -24.83 3.55
C THR A 63 1.83 -24.38 3.36
N GLU A 64 1.60 -23.43 2.46
CA GLU A 64 0.28 -22.81 2.34
C GLU A 64 -0.09 -22.46 0.90
N PHE A 65 -1.33 -22.77 0.51
CA PHE A 65 -1.96 -22.24 -0.69
C PHE A 65 -3.00 -21.19 -0.30
N GLN A 66 -2.91 -20.00 -0.86
CA GLN A 66 -3.85 -18.91 -0.63
C GLN A 66 -4.59 -18.57 -1.91
N PHE A 67 -5.90 -18.38 -1.79
CA PHE A 67 -6.71 -17.70 -2.78
C PHE A 67 -7.37 -16.49 -2.12
N LEU A 68 -7.13 -15.31 -2.67
CA LEU A 68 -7.78 -14.07 -2.26
C LEU A 68 -8.53 -13.48 -3.44
N ALA A 69 -9.69 -12.89 -3.16
CA ALA A 69 -10.44 -12.10 -4.11
C ALA A 69 -10.93 -10.81 -3.45
N GLY A 70 -10.88 -9.73 -4.21
CA GLY A 70 -11.25 -8.41 -3.73
C GLY A 70 -12.04 -7.63 -4.74
N ALA A 71 -12.88 -6.73 -4.25
CA ALA A 71 -13.62 -5.81 -5.08
C ALA A 71 -13.81 -4.48 -4.35
N GLY A 72 -13.90 -3.40 -5.12
CA GLY A 72 -14.13 -2.09 -4.53
C GLY A 72 -14.13 -0.93 -5.50
N TYR A 73 -14.36 0.24 -4.93
CA TYR A 73 -14.35 1.51 -5.63
C TYR A 73 -13.34 2.44 -4.97
N ILE A 74 -12.27 2.77 -5.69
CA ILE A 74 -11.14 3.54 -5.15
C ILE A 74 -10.85 4.76 -6.03
N GLN A 75 -10.02 5.67 -5.55
CA GLN A 75 -9.55 6.82 -6.31
C GLN A 75 -8.06 6.67 -6.65
N ASN A 76 -7.72 6.88 -7.91
CA ASN A 76 -6.35 6.97 -8.39
C ASN A 76 -5.99 8.43 -8.68
N LYS A 77 -4.70 8.74 -8.52
CA LYS A 77 -4.12 10.05 -8.83
C LYS A 77 -2.84 9.85 -9.63
N LEU A 78 -2.74 10.54 -10.76
CA LEU A 78 -1.55 10.58 -11.60
C LEU A 78 -1.01 12.00 -11.63
N TRP A 79 0.21 12.17 -11.15
CA TRP A 79 0.89 13.46 -11.05
C TRP A 79 1.82 13.74 -12.23
N GLN A 80 1.91 12.86 -13.22
CA GLN A 80 2.93 12.98 -14.27
C GLN A 80 2.37 13.62 -15.55
N SER A 81 3.12 14.56 -16.11
CA SER A 81 3.07 14.98 -17.51
C SER A 81 4.51 15.18 -17.99
N ASP A 82 4.71 15.28 -19.30
CA ASP A 82 6.02 15.54 -19.88
C ASP A 82 5.90 16.50 -21.07
N VAL A 83 5.13 17.56 -20.87
CA VAL A 83 5.02 18.63 -21.85
C VAL A 83 6.29 19.51 -21.78
N ASN A 84 7.02 19.58 -22.89
CA ASN A 84 8.15 20.51 -23.17
C ASN A 84 9.47 20.35 -22.38
N GLY A 85 9.84 19.17 -21.90
CA GLY A 85 11.17 18.92 -21.30
C GLY A 85 11.36 19.51 -19.90
N THR A 86 10.37 20.24 -19.39
CA THR A 86 10.17 20.48 -17.97
C THR A 86 9.56 19.23 -17.36
N HIS A 87 10.05 18.80 -16.18
CA HIS A 87 9.46 17.74 -15.36
C HIS A 87 8.10 18.20 -14.79
N GLY A 88 7.17 18.52 -15.68
CA GLY A 88 5.92 19.18 -15.37
C GLY A 88 4.89 18.15 -15.00
N TYR A 89 4.31 18.31 -13.82
CA TYR A 89 3.05 17.68 -13.45
C TYR A 89 2.01 17.86 -14.58
N LEU A 90 0.99 17.00 -14.65
CA LEU A 90 -0.24 17.41 -15.35
C LEU A 90 -0.54 18.83 -14.88
N LEU A 91 -0.58 19.77 -15.83
CA LEU A 91 -0.41 21.21 -15.61
C LEU A 91 -1.21 21.62 -14.37
N ASP A 92 -0.48 22.01 -13.31
CA ASP A 92 -1.00 22.50 -12.03
C ASP A 92 -1.84 21.51 -11.16
N SER A 93 -2.16 20.29 -11.63
CA SER A 93 -3.04 19.34 -10.92
C SER A 93 -2.88 17.87 -11.31
N PRO A 94 -3.03 16.90 -10.37
CA PRO A 94 -3.05 15.48 -10.75
C PRO A 94 -4.34 15.10 -11.47
N LEU A 95 -4.22 14.25 -12.50
CA LEU A 95 -5.36 13.51 -13.03
C LEU A 95 -5.92 12.63 -11.92
N THR A 96 -7.08 13.02 -11.41
CA THR A 96 -7.82 12.31 -10.37
C THR A 96 -9.01 11.61 -11.01
N TYR A 97 -9.11 10.30 -10.81
CA TYR A 97 -10.16 9.50 -11.39
C TYR A 97 -10.49 8.33 -10.48
N ASP A 98 -11.70 7.82 -10.61
CA ASP A 98 -12.16 6.74 -9.75
C ASP A 98 -12.13 5.42 -10.53
N VAL A 99 -11.99 4.31 -9.82
CA VAL A 99 -11.81 2.99 -10.41
C VAL A 99 -12.70 2.00 -9.69
N LEU A 100 -13.54 1.30 -10.46
CA LEU A 100 -14.14 0.06 -10.01
C LEU A 100 -13.13 -1.06 -10.25
N ARG A 101 -12.67 -1.69 -9.16
CA ARG A 101 -11.56 -2.65 -9.15
C ARG A 101 -12.06 -4.01 -8.69
N PHE A 102 -11.59 -5.06 -9.36
CA PHE A 102 -11.73 -6.45 -8.95
C PHE A 102 -10.37 -7.13 -9.04
N ASP A 103 -9.99 -7.87 -8.01
CA ASP A 103 -8.71 -8.58 -7.94
C ASP A 103 -8.89 -10.03 -7.58
N TRP A 104 -7.94 -10.84 -8.02
CA TRP A 104 -7.70 -12.16 -7.48
C TRP A 104 -6.20 -12.42 -7.34
N ASN A 105 -5.84 -13.16 -6.31
CA ASN A 105 -4.49 -13.60 -6.04
C ASN A 105 -4.49 -15.09 -5.73
N LEU A 106 -3.67 -15.84 -6.45
CA LEU A 106 -3.34 -17.23 -6.14
C LEU A 106 -1.89 -17.25 -5.68
N ARG A 107 -1.62 -17.71 -4.46
CA ARG A 107 -0.27 -17.72 -3.89
C ARG A 107 0.05 -19.07 -3.29
N PHE A 108 1.28 -19.51 -3.49
CA PHE A 108 1.87 -20.63 -2.77
C PHE A 108 3.02 -20.11 -1.92
N ARG A 109 3.07 -20.52 -0.65
CA ARG A 109 4.09 -20.11 0.34
C ARG A 109 4.78 -21.34 0.91
N GLN A 110 6.09 -21.23 1.12
CA GLN A 110 6.90 -22.24 1.77
C GLN A 110 7.87 -21.59 2.77
N GLY A 111 7.84 -22.09 3.99
CA GLY A 111 8.76 -21.79 5.08
C GLY A 111 10.06 -22.59 4.99
N PHE A 112 11.13 -22.03 5.51
CA PHE A 112 12.45 -22.65 5.61
C PHE A 112 13.18 -22.19 6.85
N GLY A 113 13.57 -23.16 7.67
CA GLY A 113 14.46 -22.95 8.81
C GLY A 113 13.79 -22.24 9.98
N THR A 114 14.43 -22.31 11.15
CA THR A 114 13.82 -21.84 12.40
C THR A 114 14.28 -20.42 12.73
N SER A 115 13.33 -19.51 12.94
CA SER A 115 13.63 -18.20 13.52
C SER A 115 13.87 -18.32 15.03
N TRP A 116 14.56 -17.32 15.60
CA TRP A 116 14.64 -17.16 17.05
C TRP A 116 13.31 -16.65 17.65
N VAL A 117 12.40 -16.17 16.79
CA VAL A 117 11.01 -15.85 17.13
C VAL A 117 10.20 -17.15 17.17
N PRO A 118 9.48 -17.46 18.26
CA PRO A 118 8.67 -18.66 18.35
C PRO A 118 7.66 -18.81 17.20
N ASP A 119 7.41 -20.06 16.79
CA ASP A 119 6.41 -20.44 15.79
C ASP A 119 6.53 -19.70 14.44
N THR A 120 7.74 -19.26 14.10
CA THR A 120 8.02 -18.47 12.90
C THR A 120 9.17 -19.07 12.10
N ASP A 121 8.94 -19.27 10.79
CA ASP A 121 10.00 -19.65 9.87
C ASP A 121 11.00 -18.50 9.70
N LEU A 122 12.30 -18.83 9.62
CA LEU A 122 13.33 -17.82 9.35
C LEU A 122 13.12 -17.18 7.99
N ILE A 123 12.86 -18.00 6.96
CA ILE A 123 12.60 -17.54 5.60
C ILE A 123 11.26 -18.10 5.14
N THR A 124 10.36 -17.25 4.64
CA THR A 124 9.17 -17.68 3.89
C THR A 124 9.27 -17.20 2.46
N ALA A 125 9.40 -18.12 1.50
CA ALA A 125 9.34 -17.81 0.08
C ALA A 125 7.92 -17.96 -0.46
N TYR A 126 7.58 -17.25 -1.53
CA TYR A 126 6.32 -17.42 -2.21
C TYR A 126 6.42 -17.20 -3.72
N VAL A 127 5.48 -17.81 -4.42
CA VAL A 127 5.16 -17.51 -5.81
C VAL A 127 3.67 -17.17 -5.88
N SER A 128 3.29 -16.21 -6.72
CA SER A 128 1.89 -15.88 -6.92
C SER A 128 1.54 -15.49 -8.34
N TYR A 129 0.29 -15.76 -8.70
CA TYR A 129 -0.38 -15.24 -9.87
C TYR A 129 -1.43 -14.23 -9.42
N ASN A 130 -1.33 -13.01 -9.93
CA ASN A 130 -2.25 -11.91 -9.65
C ASN A 130 -3.03 -11.60 -10.92
N GLY A 131 -4.33 -11.40 -10.78
CA GLY A 131 -5.14 -10.77 -11.82
C GLY A 131 -5.97 -9.63 -11.25
N ARG A 132 -6.25 -8.68 -12.13
CA ARG A 132 -6.90 -7.43 -11.81
C ARG A 132 -7.74 -6.97 -12.99
N PHE A 133 -8.96 -6.56 -12.73
CA PHE A 133 -9.80 -5.83 -13.66
C PHE A 133 -10.07 -4.45 -13.08
N GLU A 134 -9.86 -3.41 -13.89
CA GLU A 134 -10.16 -2.02 -13.52
C GLU A 134 -11.05 -1.39 -14.59
N ASP A 135 -12.13 -0.74 -14.14
CA ASP A 135 -12.98 0.15 -14.95
C ASP A 135 -12.79 1.59 -14.46
N SER A 136 -12.06 2.39 -15.24
CA SER A 136 -11.70 3.76 -14.91
C SER A 136 -12.83 4.73 -15.29
N ARG A 137 -13.20 5.59 -14.34
CA ARG A 137 -14.32 6.53 -14.46
C ARG A 137 -13.88 7.92 -14.04
N ASP A 138 -14.54 8.93 -14.61
CA ASP A 138 -14.42 10.30 -14.11
C ASP A 138 -14.67 10.34 -12.60
N SER A 139 -13.92 11.17 -11.90
CA SER A 139 -14.06 11.26 -10.45
C SER A 139 -15.45 11.75 -10.03
N ILE A 140 -16.00 11.23 -8.94
CA ILE A 140 -17.26 11.68 -8.33
C ILE A 140 -17.22 13.14 -7.86
N VAL A 141 -16.02 13.72 -7.76
CA VAL A 141 -15.80 15.14 -7.45
C VAL A 141 -15.39 15.95 -8.68
N LYS A 142 -15.57 15.43 -9.89
CA LYS A 142 -15.38 16.18 -11.14
C LYS A 142 -16.12 17.53 -11.09
N GLY A 143 -15.42 18.59 -11.48
CA GLY A 143 -15.89 19.97 -11.47
C GLY A 143 -15.86 20.65 -10.10
N LYS A 144 -15.51 19.96 -9.01
CA LYS A 144 -15.29 20.61 -7.71
C LYS A 144 -13.87 21.16 -7.65
N ASP A 145 -13.73 22.32 -7.03
CA ASP A 145 -12.43 22.94 -6.80
C ASP A 145 -11.65 22.22 -5.69
N ARG A 146 -10.34 22.11 -5.88
CA ARG A 146 -9.38 21.56 -4.92
C ARG A 146 -8.24 22.54 -4.74
N LYS A 147 -7.81 22.72 -3.49
CA LYS A 147 -6.58 23.45 -3.17
C LYS A 147 -5.37 22.69 -3.68
N MET A 148 -4.58 23.36 -4.52
CA MET A 148 -3.31 22.90 -5.06
C MET A 148 -2.36 24.09 -5.09
N TRP A 149 -1.17 23.94 -4.50
CA TRP A 149 -0.21 25.05 -4.39
C TRP A 149 -0.80 26.34 -3.78
N GLY A 150 -1.80 26.21 -2.91
CA GLY A 150 -2.52 27.35 -2.35
C GLY A 150 -3.54 28.01 -3.29
N THR A 151 -3.78 27.47 -4.49
CA THR A 151 -4.77 27.96 -5.47
C THR A 151 -5.88 26.92 -5.66
N ASP A 152 -7.10 27.37 -5.90
CA ASP A 152 -8.24 26.50 -6.18
C ASP A 152 -8.30 26.16 -7.69
N SER A 153 -8.27 24.85 -8.01
CA SER A 153 -8.38 24.35 -9.39
C SER A 153 -9.44 23.24 -9.49
N PRO A 154 -10.27 23.21 -10.54
CA PRO A 154 -11.34 22.23 -10.69
C PRO A 154 -10.80 20.84 -11.06
N VAL A 155 -11.40 19.79 -10.49
CA VAL A 155 -11.11 18.40 -10.89
C VAL A 155 -11.65 18.12 -12.30
N LEU A 156 -10.77 17.80 -13.25
CA LEU A 156 -11.13 17.54 -14.65
C LEU A 156 -11.70 16.12 -14.86
N SER A 157 -12.39 15.90 -15.98
CA SER A 157 -12.67 14.54 -16.48
C SER A 157 -11.37 13.88 -16.97
N ILE A 158 -11.37 12.55 -17.08
CA ILE A 158 -10.22 11.81 -17.63
C ILE A 158 -9.89 12.33 -19.03
N GLY A 159 -10.90 12.44 -19.90
CA GLY A 159 -10.71 12.95 -21.26
C GLY A 159 -10.08 14.34 -21.29
N ASN A 160 -10.66 15.30 -20.57
CA ASN A 160 -10.16 16.68 -20.57
C ASN A 160 -8.76 16.80 -19.97
N ALA A 161 -8.41 15.97 -18.98
CA ALA A 161 -7.06 15.95 -18.41
C ALA A 161 -6.04 15.34 -19.39
N LEU A 162 -6.42 14.27 -20.08
CA LEU A 162 -5.57 13.63 -21.09
C LEU A 162 -5.39 14.51 -22.33
N ASP A 163 -6.41 15.26 -22.76
CA ASP A 163 -6.33 16.19 -23.89
C ASP A 163 -5.36 17.36 -23.66
N GLN A 164 -4.89 17.57 -22.42
CA GLN A 164 -3.83 18.54 -22.09
C GLN A 164 -2.41 17.99 -22.29
N LEU A 165 -2.28 16.70 -22.61
CA LEU A 165 -1.00 16.03 -22.83
C LEU A 165 -0.72 15.89 -24.32
N ASP A 166 0.57 15.88 -24.66
CA ASP A 166 1.01 15.41 -25.97
C ASP A 166 1.00 13.87 -25.98
N ASN A 167 0.25 13.26 -26.91
CA ASN A 167 0.12 11.81 -27.06
C ASN A 167 -0.30 11.05 -25.79
N PRO A 168 -1.40 11.43 -25.11
CA PRO A 168 -1.82 10.85 -23.83
C PRO A 168 -2.02 9.34 -23.90
N TYR A 169 -2.50 8.82 -25.03
CA TYR A 169 -2.85 7.42 -25.19
C TYR A 169 -1.65 6.51 -25.47
N ASP A 170 -0.50 7.08 -25.85
CA ASP A 170 0.77 6.35 -25.90
C ASP A 170 1.36 6.20 -24.49
N ILE A 171 1.19 7.22 -23.64
CA ILE A 171 1.69 7.25 -22.26
C ILE A 171 0.77 6.46 -21.32
N TYR A 172 -0.54 6.57 -21.52
CA TYR A 172 -1.58 6.00 -20.68
C TYR A 172 -2.53 5.09 -21.46
N GLU A 173 -1.97 4.11 -22.17
CA GLU A 173 -2.74 3.15 -22.99
C GLU A 173 -3.89 2.48 -22.20
N TYR A 174 -3.69 2.24 -20.90
CA TYR A 174 -4.69 1.64 -20.01
C TYR A 174 -5.87 2.57 -19.65
N LEU A 175 -5.81 3.85 -20.06
CA LEU A 175 -6.90 4.84 -19.94
C LEU A 175 -7.53 5.20 -21.29
N THR A 176 -7.10 4.56 -22.38
CA THR A 176 -7.70 4.74 -23.70
C THR A 176 -9.14 4.23 -23.68
N PRO A 177 -10.15 5.04 -24.08
CA PRO A 177 -11.51 4.57 -24.16
C PRO A 177 -11.66 3.58 -25.30
N ASP A 178 -12.40 2.50 -25.05
CA ASP A 178 -12.86 1.58 -26.09
C ASP A 178 -13.74 2.31 -27.10
N GLU A 179 -13.45 2.18 -28.40
CA GLU A 179 -14.12 2.94 -29.47
C GLU A 179 -15.62 2.65 -29.57
N THR A 180 -16.06 1.46 -29.16
CA THR A 180 -17.46 1.03 -29.28
C THR A 180 -18.31 1.36 -28.06
N THR A 181 -17.71 1.29 -26.87
CA THR A 181 -18.43 1.42 -25.59
C THR A 181 -18.11 2.72 -24.86
N GLY A 182 -17.03 3.42 -25.23
CA GLY A 182 -16.50 4.59 -24.53
C GLY A 182 -15.95 4.29 -23.14
N LYS A 183 -15.92 3.01 -22.73
CA LYS A 183 -15.44 2.58 -21.41
C LYS A 183 -13.92 2.48 -21.38
N ARG A 184 -13.34 2.72 -20.21
CA ARG A 184 -11.89 2.62 -19.98
C ARG A 184 -11.63 1.44 -19.06
N SER A 185 -11.86 0.24 -19.58
CA SER A 185 -11.70 -0.99 -18.82
C SER A 185 -10.48 -1.76 -19.30
N HIS A 186 -9.69 -2.28 -18.37
CA HIS A 186 -8.54 -3.12 -18.71
C HIS A 186 -8.40 -4.29 -17.74
N LEU A 187 -7.86 -5.39 -18.25
CA LEU A 187 -7.40 -6.51 -17.45
C LEU A 187 -5.87 -6.47 -17.33
N GLY A 188 -5.37 -6.70 -16.14
CA GLY A 188 -3.94 -6.84 -15.85
C GLY A 188 -3.68 -8.15 -15.12
N THR A 189 -2.60 -8.82 -15.48
CA THR A 189 -2.11 -10.04 -14.84
C THR A 189 -0.60 -9.95 -14.63
N SER A 190 -0.14 -10.48 -13.51
CA SER A 190 1.28 -10.54 -13.17
C SER A 190 1.64 -11.80 -12.39
N PHE A 191 2.88 -12.23 -12.54
CA PHE A 191 3.51 -13.23 -11.69
C PHE A 191 4.39 -12.51 -10.67
N SER A 192 4.35 -12.98 -9.43
CA SER A 192 5.24 -12.50 -8.37
C SER A 192 6.04 -13.63 -7.80
N ILE A 193 7.30 -13.34 -7.44
CA ILE A 193 8.13 -14.20 -6.61
C ILE A 193 8.66 -13.34 -5.49
N GLY A 194 8.65 -13.84 -4.26
CA GLY A 194 9.21 -13.09 -3.14
C GLY A 194 9.67 -13.98 -2.00
N ALA A 195 10.35 -13.34 -1.07
CA ALA A 195 10.85 -13.96 0.14
C ALA A 195 10.78 -12.98 1.30
N THR A 196 10.47 -13.50 2.48
CA THR A 196 10.50 -12.76 3.75
C THR A 196 11.51 -13.43 4.67
N LEU A 197 12.52 -12.72 5.12
CA LEU A 197 13.35 -13.07 6.26
C LEU A 197 12.69 -12.48 7.50
N ASN A 198 12.21 -13.31 8.44
CA ASN A 198 11.55 -12.85 9.66
C ASN A 198 12.36 -13.21 10.91
N MET A 199 12.98 -12.19 11.48
CA MET A 199 13.69 -12.23 12.76
C MET A 199 13.19 -11.13 13.69
N MET A 200 11.94 -10.68 13.54
CA MET A 200 11.36 -9.59 14.31
C MET A 200 10.48 -10.15 15.45
N ASP A 201 10.90 -9.95 16.69
CA ASP A 201 10.06 -10.21 17.88
C ASP A 201 9.23 -8.95 18.16
N GLU A 202 7.92 -9.05 17.91
CA GLU A 202 6.96 -7.97 18.16
C GLU A 202 6.11 -8.32 19.38
N ARG A 203 6.27 -7.54 20.45
CA ARG A 203 5.52 -7.72 21.70
C ARG A 203 4.74 -6.47 22.01
N LYS A 204 3.50 -6.39 21.51
CA LYS A 204 2.59 -5.23 21.60
C LYS A 204 3.23 -3.92 21.11
N LEU A 205 4.02 -3.29 21.97
CA LEU A 205 4.65 -1.98 21.78
C LEU A 205 6.18 -2.02 21.64
N ASN A 206 6.78 -3.18 21.89
CA ASN A 206 8.21 -3.41 21.74
C ASN A 206 8.48 -4.16 20.44
N GLN A 207 9.57 -3.79 19.79
CA GLN A 207 9.96 -4.33 18.49
C GLN A 207 11.48 -4.52 18.49
N ASP A 208 11.92 -5.77 18.41
CA ASP A 208 13.33 -6.14 18.42
C ASP A 208 13.65 -7.11 17.29
N GLY A 209 14.61 -6.74 16.45
CA GLY A 209 15.12 -7.62 15.40
C GLY A 209 15.03 -7.02 13.99
N LEU A 210 14.89 -7.90 13.01
CA LEU A 210 14.98 -7.57 11.58
C LEU A 210 13.92 -8.32 10.78
N LEU A 211 13.22 -7.60 9.90
CA LEU A 211 12.31 -8.13 8.92
C LEU A 211 12.75 -7.64 7.54
N VAL A 212 13.00 -8.54 6.60
CA VAL A 212 13.35 -8.16 5.21
C VAL A 212 12.40 -8.86 4.26
N LYS A 213 11.71 -8.07 3.42
CA LYS A 213 10.82 -8.54 2.36
C LYS A 213 11.43 -8.20 1.01
N VAL A 214 11.53 -9.17 0.12
CA VAL A 214 11.95 -8.99 -1.27
C VAL A 214 10.83 -9.50 -2.17
N GLN A 215 10.49 -8.74 -3.20
CA GLN A 215 9.48 -9.12 -4.19
C GLN A 215 9.94 -8.72 -5.58
N LEU A 216 9.71 -9.61 -6.54
CA LEU A 216 9.85 -9.38 -7.96
C LEU A 216 8.49 -9.61 -8.61
N ASP A 217 8.05 -8.68 -9.44
CA ASP A 217 6.83 -8.80 -10.23
C ASP A 217 7.15 -8.76 -11.72
N TRP A 218 6.40 -9.54 -12.50
CA TRP A 218 6.48 -9.55 -13.95
C TRP A 218 5.09 -9.67 -14.56
N ALA A 219 4.70 -8.67 -15.33
CA ALA A 219 3.46 -8.61 -16.10
C ALA A 219 3.79 -8.60 -17.59
N PRO A 220 3.83 -9.76 -18.27
CA PRO A 220 4.21 -9.81 -19.68
C PRO A 220 3.09 -9.36 -20.62
N ARG A 221 3.41 -8.53 -21.62
CA ARG A 221 2.46 -8.12 -22.67
C ARG A 221 1.76 -9.30 -23.35
N ALA A 222 2.46 -10.41 -23.60
CA ALA A 222 1.89 -11.56 -24.30
C ALA A 222 0.67 -12.15 -23.58
N LEU A 223 0.76 -12.34 -22.26
CA LEU A 223 -0.35 -12.85 -21.46
C LEU A 223 -1.48 -11.82 -21.34
N ASN A 224 -1.12 -10.56 -21.09
CA ASN A 224 -2.09 -9.49 -20.92
C ASN A 224 -2.87 -9.24 -22.22
N SER A 225 -2.20 -9.18 -23.36
CA SER A 225 -2.84 -8.99 -24.68
C SER A 225 -3.82 -10.10 -25.05
N ALA A 226 -3.55 -11.36 -24.66
CA ALA A 226 -4.47 -12.47 -24.85
C ALA A 226 -5.79 -12.31 -24.08
N LEU A 227 -5.80 -11.45 -23.05
CA LEU A 227 -6.95 -11.18 -22.20
C LEU A 227 -7.47 -9.74 -22.38
N SER A 228 -7.17 -9.09 -23.52
CA SER A 228 -7.52 -7.68 -23.80
C SER A 228 -6.92 -6.67 -22.81
N GLY A 229 -5.82 -7.06 -22.16
CA GLY A 229 -5.02 -6.24 -21.28
C GLY A 229 -3.81 -5.62 -21.97
N VAL A 230 -3.30 -4.53 -21.40
CA VAL A 230 -2.17 -3.76 -21.98
C VAL A 230 -0.93 -3.73 -21.09
N ALA A 231 -1.02 -4.21 -19.85
CA ALA A 231 0.08 -4.16 -18.90
C ALA A 231 1.33 -4.90 -19.42
N ASP A 232 2.48 -4.21 -19.36
CA ASP A 232 3.79 -4.73 -19.74
C ASP A 232 4.86 -4.09 -18.85
N TYR A 233 5.15 -4.73 -17.74
CA TYR A 233 6.10 -4.21 -16.76
C TYR A 233 6.77 -5.31 -15.95
N TYR A 234 7.84 -4.93 -15.28
CA TYR A 234 8.52 -5.73 -14.30
C TYR A 234 9.00 -4.82 -13.18
N SER A 235 9.05 -5.34 -11.97
CA SER A 235 9.42 -4.54 -10.82
C SER A 235 10.17 -5.37 -9.78
N ALA A 236 11.01 -4.69 -9.02
CA ALA A 236 11.74 -5.23 -7.89
C ALA A 236 11.54 -4.34 -6.68
N TYR A 237 11.29 -4.94 -5.54
CA TYR A 237 11.00 -4.25 -4.30
C TYR A 237 11.70 -4.94 -3.14
N ILE A 238 12.38 -4.14 -2.32
CA ILE A 238 13.01 -4.56 -1.08
C ILE A 238 12.51 -3.65 0.03
N ASN A 239 12.01 -4.23 1.10
CA ASN A 239 11.65 -3.51 2.31
C ASN A 239 12.29 -4.18 3.52
N ALA A 240 13.11 -3.44 4.24
CA ALA A 240 13.73 -3.88 5.48
C ALA A 240 13.20 -3.03 6.63
N VAL A 241 12.86 -3.67 7.74
CA VAL A 241 12.47 -3.04 9.00
C VAL A 241 13.39 -3.58 10.08
N ALA A 242 14.05 -2.70 10.81
CA ALA A 242 14.87 -3.05 11.96
C ALA A 242 14.32 -2.35 13.20
N GLY A 243 14.15 -3.10 14.28
CA GLY A 243 13.63 -2.60 15.56
C GLY A 243 14.62 -2.84 16.69
N LYS A 244 14.70 -1.88 17.62
CA LYS A 244 15.41 -2.07 18.89
C LYS A 244 14.67 -1.35 20.01
N THR A 245 14.23 -2.12 21.01
CA THR A 245 13.74 -1.54 22.26
C THR A 245 14.93 -1.11 23.10
N LEU A 246 15.04 0.19 23.39
CA LEU A 246 16.12 0.76 24.21
C LEU A 246 15.77 0.73 25.70
N TYR A 247 14.50 0.92 26.00
CA TYR A 247 13.99 0.99 27.36
C TYR A 247 12.56 0.49 27.38
N SER A 248 12.22 -0.29 28.40
CA SER A 248 10.86 -0.71 28.68
C SER A 248 10.64 -0.76 30.20
N LEU A 249 9.46 -0.33 30.62
CA LEU A 249 9.01 -0.31 32.00
C LEU A 249 7.68 -1.06 32.08
N TYR A 250 7.61 -1.99 33.02
CA TYR A 250 6.44 -2.81 33.30
C TYR A 250 6.07 -2.72 34.78
N ASP A 251 4.78 -2.78 35.07
CA ASP A 251 4.23 -2.98 36.41
C ASP A 251 3.50 -4.33 36.42
N GLY A 252 4.18 -5.38 36.89
CA GLY A 252 3.73 -6.75 36.65
C GLY A 252 3.77 -7.10 35.16
N ASP A 253 2.62 -7.50 34.60
CA ASP A 253 2.45 -7.82 33.17
C ASP A 253 2.04 -6.60 32.33
N ASP A 254 1.69 -5.49 33.00
CA ASP A 254 1.16 -4.29 32.33
C ASP A 254 2.31 -3.43 31.80
N HIS A 255 2.20 -3.04 30.53
CA HIS A 255 3.14 -2.11 29.92
C HIS A 255 2.86 -0.69 30.42
N VAL A 256 3.91 -0.04 30.95
CA VAL A 256 3.82 1.33 31.45
C VAL A 256 4.42 2.32 30.45
N PHE A 257 5.61 1.99 29.93
CA PHE A 257 6.31 2.88 29.02
C PHE A 257 7.40 2.14 28.24
N SER A 258 7.63 2.51 26.97
CA SER A 258 8.81 2.06 26.24
C SER A 258 9.36 3.11 25.26
N ILE A 259 10.66 3.00 25.00
CA ILE A 259 11.38 3.74 23.97
C ILE A 259 11.91 2.72 22.97
N THR A 260 11.44 2.81 21.73
CA THR A 260 11.81 1.89 20.65
C THR A 260 12.36 2.67 19.47
N LEU A 261 13.53 2.30 18.98
CA LEU A 261 14.05 2.76 17.71
C LEU A 261 13.55 1.84 16.61
N VAL A 262 13.00 2.41 15.54
CA VAL A 262 12.63 1.64 14.36
C VAL A 262 13.14 2.32 13.11
N ASP A 263 13.90 1.57 12.32
CA ASP A 263 14.36 2.02 11.02
C ASP A 263 13.68 1.21 9.91
N ARG A 264 13.22 1.88 8.86
CA ARG A 264 12.66 1.23 7.67
C ARG A 264 13.41 1.70 6.44
N ALA A 265 14.03 0.75 5.75
CA ALA A 265 14.61 0.98 4.43
C ALA A 265 13.70 0.41 3.35
N ASN A 266 13.53 1.16 2.27
CA ASN A 266 12.73 0.74 1.13
C ASN A 266 13.49 1.04 -0.16
N VAL A 267 13.73 0.04 -1.00
CA VAL A 267 14.29 0.20 -2.33
C VAL A 267 13.33 -0.41 -3.32
N ALA A 268 12.99 0.33 -4.36
CA ALA A 268 12.04 -0.12 -5.36
C ALA A 268 12.46 0.35 -6.74
N TRP A 269 12.36 -0.55 -7.71
CA TRP A 269 12.60 -0.27 -9.10
C TRP A 269 11.50 -0.87 -9.98
N ILE A 270 11.00 -0.10 -10.94
CA ILE A 270 9.97 -0.52 -11.88
C ILE A 270 10.28 0.01 -13.27
N ASP A 271 10.07 -0.84 -14.27
CA ASP A 271 10.25 -0.50 -15.67
C ASP A 271 9.31 -1.32 -16.55
N GLY A 272 9.11 -0.87 -17.79
CA GLY A 272 8.16 -1.49 -18.70
C GLY A 272 7.62 -0.51 -19.74
N LYS A 273 6.98 -1.05 -20.77
CA LYS A 273 6.32 -0.24 -21.80
C LYS A 273 5.02 0.36 -21.29
N VAL A 274 4.28 -0.39 -20.48
CA VAL A 274 2.97 0.04 -19.96
C VAL A 274 2.87 -0.39 -18.49
N VAL A 275 3.06 0.56 -17.59
CA VAL A 275 2.98 0.41 -16.13
C VAL A 275 1.66 0.97 -15.57
N PRO A 276 0.58 0.18 -15.39
CA PRO A 276 -0.70 0.71 -14.93
C PRO A 276 -0.59 1.48 -13.61
N ALA A 277 -1.48 2.44 -13.35
CA ALA A 277 -1.44 3.31 -12.17
C ALA A 277 -1.28 2.54 -10.83
N TYR A 278 -1.94 1.39 -10.71
CA TYR A 278 -1.83 0.57 -9.51
C TYR A 278 -0.41 0.02 -9.27
N ALA A 279 0.33 -0.28 -10.33
CA ALA A 279 1.70 -0.79 -10.24
C ALA A 279 2.69 0.33 -9.89
N GLN A 280 2.33 1.60 -10.13
CA GLN A 280 3.17 2.76 -9.83
C GLN A 280 3.09 3.18 -8.35
N ARG A 281 1.94 2.97 -7.70
CA ARG A 281 1.66 3.47 -6.34
C ARG A 281 2.69 3.03 -5.28
N PRO A 282 3.26 1.80 -5.31
CA PRO A 282 4.34 1.40 -4.39
C PRO A 282 5.71 2.06 -4.67
N PHE A 283 5.89 2.70 -5.83
CA PHE A 283 7.16 3.30 -6.27
C PHE A 283 7.15 4.82 -6.16
N SER A 284 6.04 5.44 -5.74
CA SER A 284 5.97 6.87 -5.47
C SER A 284 6.85 7.25 -4.28
N LEU A 285 7.84 8.12 -4.49
CA LEU A 285 8.67 8.63 -3.39
C LEU A 285 7.85 9.49 -2.42
N GLY A 286 6.91 10.30 -2.94
CA GLY A 286 6.04 11.13 -2.10
C GLY A 286 5.11 10.34 -1.17
N ARG A 287 4.83 9.06 -1.49
CA ARG A 287 4.13 8.14 -0.57
C ARG A 287 5.02 7.67 0.58
N LYS A 288 6.32 7.51 0.34
CA LYS A 288 7.27 6.86 1.25
C LYS A 288 7.93 7.82 2.23
N VAL A 289 7.95 9.12 1.92
CA VAL A 289 8.51 10.17 2.80
C VAL A 289 7.34 10.97 3.39
N ARG A 290 7.19 10.96 4.72
CA ARG A 290 6.06 11.62 5.39
C ARG A 290 6.05 13.12 5.13
N GLY A 291 4.85 13.67 5.00
CA GLY A 291 4.62 15.10 4.70
C GLY A 291 4.55 15.43 3.21
N PHE A 292 4.93 14.51 2.31
CA PHE A 292 4.78 14.69 0.87
C PHE A 292 3.48 14.07 0.36
N THR A 293 3.06 14.53 -0.82
CA THR A 293 1.78 14.11 -1.40
C THR A 293 1.89 12.71 -2.00
N THR A 294 0.94 11.83 -1.70
CA THR A 294 0.90 10.48 -2.27
C THR A 294 0.82 10.53 -3.80
N ALA A 295 1.48 9.56 -4.45
CA ALA A 295 1.57 9.44 -5.92
C ALA A 295 2.34 10.59 -6.61
N SER A 296 3.09 11.42 -5.87
CA SER A 296 4.04 12.38 -6.43
C SER A 296 5.47 11.81 -6.46
N TYR A 297 6.37 12.47 -7.22
CA TYR A 297 7.77 12.03 -7.42
C TYR A 297 7.87 10.58 -7.91
N ASN A 298 7.10 10.26 -8.95
CA ASN A 298 7.06 8.93 -9.54
C ASN A 298 8.19 8.78 -10.57
N ARG A 299 9.24 8.07 -10.21
CA ARG A 299 10.35 7.67 -11.09
C ARG A 299 10.49 6.16 -11.11
N GLN A 300 11.26 5.63 -12.07
CA GLN A 300 11.57 4.20 -12.17
C GLN A 300 12.23 3.66 -10.89
N PHE A 301 13.14 4.42 -10.27
CA PHE A 301 13.85 4.02 -9.07
C PHE A 301 13.47 4.88 -7.88
N THR A 302 13.31 4.26 -6.71
CA THR A 302 13.23 4.94 -5.42
C THR A 302 14.02 4.21 -4.34
N ALA A 303 14.67 4.97 -3.46
CA ALA A 303 15.28 4.45 -2.24
C ALA A 303 14.96 5.40 -1.07
N VAL A 304 14.49 4.86 0.05
CA VAL A 304 14.00 5.63 1.19
C VAL A 304 14.47 4.99 2.49
N ASN A 305 14.78 5.84 3.46
CA ASN A 305 15.01 5.46 4.84
C ASN A 305 14.07 6.28 5.74
N ASN A 306 13.34 5.61 6.61
CA ASN A 306 12.41 6.18 7.57
C ASN A 306 12.81 5.75 8.97
N PHE A 307 13.38 6.68 9.74
CA PHE A 307 13.81 6.42 11.11
C PHE A 307 12.79 7.01 12.10
N ASP A 308 12.34 6.18 13.04
CA ASP A 308 11.39 6.53 14.10
C ASP A 308 12.01 6.32 15.49
N ILE A 309 11.81 7.30 16.35
CA ILE A 309 11.92 7.14 17.80
C ILE A 309 10.50 7.07 18.35
N ARG A 310 10.09 5.91 18.84
CA ARG A 310 8.74 5.67 19.37
C ARG A 310 8.75 5.73 20.87
N LEU A 311 7.87 6.55 21.41
CA LEU A 311 7.57 6.66 22.84
C LEU A 311 6.17 6.10 23.03
N SER A 312 6.07 4.89 23.56
CA SER A 312 4.77 4.25 23.83
C SER A 312 4.42 4.43 25.30
N GLY A 313 3.26 5.00 25.57
CA GLY A 313 2.74 5.20 26.92
C GLY A 313 1.95 3.99 27.44
N PRO A 314 1.39 4.10 28.66
CA PRO A 314 0.67 3.00 29.28
C PRO A 314 -0.67 2.76 28.60
N GLU A 315 -1.18 1.54 28.77
CA GLU A 315 -2.58 1.21 28.52
C GLU A 315 -3.46 2.15 29.39
N PRO A 316 -4.29 3.03 28.81
CA PRO A 316 -5.23 3.81 29.58
C PRO A 316 -6.33 2.87 30.11
N VAL A 317 -7.36 3.45 30.75
CA VAL A 317 -8.46 2.73 31.43
C VAL A 317 -9.15 1.65 30.56
N ILE A 318 -8.99 1.68 29.23
CA ILE A 318 -9.54 0.68 28.30
C ILE A 318 -8.41 -0.23 27.81
N ALA A 319 -8.57 -1.52 28.07
CA ALA A 319 -7.60 -2.51 27.64
C ALA A 319 -7.49 -2.61 26.10
N GLY A 320 -6.28 -2.80 25.60
CA GLY A 320 -5.93 -2.86 24.19
C GLY A 320 -5.77 -1.49 23.51
N ILE A 321 -5.81 -0.39 24.25
CA ILE A 321 -5.57 0.94 23.69
C ILE A 321 -4.18 1.41 24.10
N PHE A 322 -3.34 1.83 23.16
CA PHE A 322 -1.99 2.29 23.49
C PHE A 322 -1.67 3.63 22.85
N PRO A 323 -1.49 4.70 23.64
CA PRO A 323 -1.02 5.98 23.11
C PRO A 323 0.47 5.89 22.77
N ARG A 324 0.84 6.44 21.62
CA ARG A 324 2.22 6.45 21.14
C ARG A 324 2.53 7.79 20.50
N VAL A 325 3.75 8.26 20.73
CA VAL A 325 4.32 9.42 20.03
C VAL A 325 5.55 8.96 19.26
N ASN A 326 5.57 9.21 17.95
CA ASN A 326 6.70 8.91 17.08
C ASN A 326 7.36 10.23 16.68
N ILE A 327 8.67 10.35 16.93
CA ILE A 327 9.49 11.40 16.32
C ILE A 327 10.19 10.77 15.14
N PHE A 328 10.10 11.40 13.97
CA PHE A 328 10.58 10.79 12.74
C PHE A 328 11.58 11.63 11.95
N PHE A 329 12.40 10.92 11.18
CA PHE A 329 13.37 11.45 10.23
C PHE A 329 13.30 10.61 8.97
N ASP A 330 12.82 11.20 7.89
CA ASP A 330 12.64 10.52 6.62
C ASP A 330 13.54 11.17 5.57
N ALA A 331 14.20 10.35 4.76
CA ALA A 331 14.94 10.81 3.60
C ALA A 331 14.83 9.79 2.46
N GLY A 332 14.79 10.28 1.23
CA GLY A 332 14.75 9.40 0.09
C GLY A 332 15.07 10.08 -1.23
N ILE A 333 15.39 9.25 -2.22
CA ILE A 333 15.77 9.64 -3.56
C ILE A 333 14.90 8.91 -4.58
N ALA A 334 14.51 9.61 -5.65
CA ALA A 334 13.89 9.04 -6.83
C ALA A 334 14.73 9.38 -8.07
N ALA A 335 14.99 8.39 -8.91
CA ALA A 335 15.89 8.56 -10.06
C ALA A 335 15.44 7.70 -11.26
N GLY A 336 16.08 7.93 -12.41
CA GLY A 336 15.72 7.29 -13.67
C GLY A 336 14.65 8.07 -14.42
N ASN A 337 14.00 7.40 -15.38
CA ASN A 337 12.95 8.04 -16.16
C ASN A 337 11.71 8.30 -15.30
N THR A 338 10.98 9.36 -15.64
CA THR A 338 9.59 9.48 -15.21
C THR A 338 8.81 8.32 -15.82
N LEU A 339 7.99 7.62 -15.02
CA LEU A 339 7.24 6.45 -15.51
C LEU A 339 6.44 6.81 -16.76
N HIS A 340 6.39 5.89 -17.74
CA HIS A 340 5.77 6.07 -19.07
C HIS A 340 6.42 7.10 -19.98
N THR A 341 7.62 7.56 -19.65
CA THR A 341 8.40 8.46 -20.49
C THR A 341 9.79 7.88 -20.71
N ASN A 342 10.41 8.24 -21.83
CA ASN A 342 11.84 8.03 -22.04
C ASN A 342 12.67 9.23 -21.55
N ARG A 343 12.07 10.15 -20.78
CA ARG A 343 12.74 11.34 -20.28
C ARG A 343 13.28 11.11 -18.88
N GLY A 344 14.61 11.00 -18.82
CA GLY A 344 15.37 11.07 -17.59
C GLY A 344 15.44 12.49 -17.04
N GLY A 345 15.82 12.62 -15.77
CA GLY A 345 15.95 13.89 -15.09
C GLY A 345 17.04 13.88 -14.03
N ALA A 346 17.26 15.04 -13.40
CA ALA A 346 17.97 15.07 -12.13
C ALA A 346 17.19 14.23 -11.10
N ALA A 347 17.92 13.56 -10.21
CA ALA A 347 17.28 12.79 -9.15
C ALA A 347 16.52 13.72 -8.21
N ASP A 348 15.30 13.31 -7.85
CA ASP A 348 14.49 14.00 -6.85
C ASP A 348 14.94 13.53 -5.47
N PHE A 349 15.27 14.46 -4.58
CA PHE A 349 15.63 14.15 -3.19
C PHE A 349 14.64 14.82 -2.24
N LEU A 350 14.04 14.01 -1.36
CA LEU A 350 13.09 14.45 -0.34
C LEU A 350 13.66 14.16 1.04
N ALA A 351 13.42 15.09 1.97
CA ALA A 351 13.72 14.90 3.36
C ALA A 351 12.70 15.62 4.24
N SER A 352 12.25 14.96 5.31
CA SER A 352 11.35 15.53 6.30
C SER A 352 11.64 15.02 7.70
N THR A 353 11.18 15.76 8.69
CA THR A 353 11.20 15.36 10.09
C THR A 353 9.94 15.86 10.77
N GLY A 354 9.52 15.24 11.85
CA GLY A 354 8.31 15.67 12.52
C GLY A 354 7.92 14.78 13.68
N ALA A 355 6.66 14.93 14.09
CA ALA A 355 6.06 14.13 15.13
C ALA A 355 4.71 13.59 14.69
N GLN A 356 4.38 12.41 15.18
CA GLN A 356 3.10 11.75 14.99
C GLN A 356 2.58 11.29 16.36
N VAL A 357 1.33 11.61 16.66
CA VAL A 357 0.63 11.06 17.81
C VAL A 357 -0.34 10.02 17.30
N THR A 358 -0.22 8.79 17.79
CA THR A 358 -1.06 7.65 17.42
C THR A 358 -1.71 7.03 18.66
N VAL A 359 -2.87 6.45 18.44
CA VAL A 359 -3.55 5.54 19.37
C VAL A 359 -3.71 4.22 18.64
N SER A 360 -3.07 3.18 19.16
CA SER A 360 -3.24 1.81 18.71
C SER A 360 -4.48 1.22 19.40
N PHE A 361 -5.40 0.63 18.63
CA PHE A 361 -6.58 -0.05 19.14
C PHE A 361 -6.46 -1.54 18.86
N PHE A 362 -6.56 -2.33 19.93
CA PHE A 362 -6.52 -3.79 19.95
C PHE A 362 -5.31 -4.38 19.23
N ASP A 363 -4.19 -3.65 19.22
CA ASP A 363 -2.94 -3.99 18.53
C ASP A 363 -3.03 -4.12 16.99
N PHE A 364 -4.17 -3.79 16.35
CA PHE A 364 -4.34 -3.93 14.90
C PHE A 364 -4.84 -2.66 14.17
N ILE A 365 -5.27 -1.60 14.87
CA ILE A 365 -5.66 -0.32 14.25
C ILE A 365 -4.85 0.83 14.84
N ASP A 366 -4.05 1.52 14.03
CA ASP A 366 -3.36 2.75 14.42
C ASP A 366 -4.08 3.97 13.83
N LEU A 367 -4.67 4.80 14.69
CA LEU A 367 -5.20 6.11 14.33
C LEU A 367 -4.27 7.20 14.83
N GLY A 368 -3.93 8.16 13.98
CA GLY A 368 -3.04 9.22 14.41
C GLY A 368 -3.13 10.52 13.63
N TYR A 369 -2.42 11.50 14.13
CA TYR A 369 -2.22 12.79 13.49
C TYR A 369 -0.72 13.06 13.43
N GLN A 370 -0.25 13.48 12.25
CA GLN A 370 1.15 13.81 12.01
C GLN A 370 1.32 15.26 11.60
N VAL A 371 2.43 15.85 12.05
CA VAL A 371 2.96 17.13 11.60
C VAL A 371 4.38 16.90 11.11
N ALA A 372 4.63 17.27 9.86
CA ALA A 372 5.91 17.13 9.19
C ALA A 372 6.48 18.51 8.82
N TYR A 373 7.76 18.71 9.10
CA TYR A 373 8.58 19.78 8.56
C TYR A 373 9.39 19.26 7.37
N LEU A 374 9.25 19.91 6.23
CA LEU A 374 9.86 19.51 4.96
C LEU A 374 11.23 20.16 4.83
N ILE A 375 12.28 19.40 5.10
CA ILE A 375 13.68 19.86 5.01
C ILE A 375 14.04 20.12 3.54
N LYS A 376 13.61 19.23 2.64
CA LYS A 376 13.88 19.33 1.20
C LYS A 376 12.77 18.69 0.37
N GLY A 377 12.40 19.33 -0.73
CA GLY A 377 11.28 18.97 -1.59
C GLY A 377 10.19 20.05 -1.56
N ASP A 378 9.23 19.94 -2.48
CA ASP A 378 8.11 20.86 -2.61
C ASP A 378 6.83 20.34 -1.97
N ASN A 379 6.02 21.26 -1.46
CA ASN A 379 4.72 20.99 -0.84
C ASN A 379 3.58 21.27 -1.81
N TYR A 380 3.11 20.24 -2.52
CA TYR A 380 2.03 20.35 -3.50
C TYR A 380 0.69 20.79 -2.90
N VAL A 381 0.47 20.60 -1.59
CA VAL A 381 -0.81 20.94 -0.95
C VAL A 381 -0.85 22.43 -0.59
N ASN A 382 0.20 22.94 0.05
CA ASN A 382 0.20 24.26 0.66
C ASN A 382 1.05 25.32 -0.07
N GLY A 383 1.72 24.98 -1.18
CA GLY A 383 2.62 25.90 -1.88
C GLY A 383 4.10 25.61 -1.61
N SER A 384 4.98 25.95 -2.56
CA SER A 384 6.45 25.75 -2.43
C SER A 384 7.09 26.49 -1.25
N ASP A 385 6.46 27.57 -0.79
CA ASP A 385 6.93 28.35 0.36
C ASP A 385 6.56 27.71 1.71
N SER A 386 5.59 26.79 1.72
CA SER A 386 5.15 26.11 2.93
C SER A 386 6.01 24.90 3.25
N ARG A 387 6.73 24.97 4.37
CA ARG A 387 7.55 23.87 4.89
C ARG A 387 6.83 22.97 5.88
N ILE A 388 5.53 23.21 6.15
CA ILE A 388 4.76 22.42 7.11
C ILE A 388 3.66 21.66 6.37
N ALA A 389 3.58 20.36 6.64
CA ALA A 389 2.53 19.48 6.17
C ALA A 389 1.89 18.76 7.36
N THR A 390 0.58 18.55 7.28
CA THR A 390 -0.19 17.86 8.31
C THR A 390 -1.07 16.81 7.67
N SER A 391 -1.22 15.65 8.30
CA SER A 391 -2.20 14.66 7.84
C SER A 391 -2.70 13.78 8.97
N VAL A 392 -3.84 13.15 8.73
CA VAL A 392 -4.37 12.07 9.58
C VAL A 392 -3.81 10.75 9.05
N THR A 393 -3.47 9.84 9.95
CA THR A 393 -2.97 8.51 9.62
C THR A 393 -3.94 7.45 10.10
N PHE A 394 -4.25 6.50 9.24
CA PHE A 394 -5.02 5.30 9.53
C PHE A 394 -4.20 4.12 9.02
N PHE A 395 -3.76 3.23 9.92
CA PHE A 395 -3.09 2.00 9.56
C PHE A 395 -3.83 0.81 10.17
N LEU A 396 -3.94 -0.26 9.41
CA LEU A 396 -4.36 -1.57 9.90
C LEU A 396 -3.15 -2.49 9.85
N ASP A 397 -2.83 -3.12 10.97
CA ASP A 397 -1.77 -4.11 11.10
C ASP A 397 -2.41 -5.49 11.28
N PHE A 398 -2.10 -6.47 10.43
CA PHE A 398 -2.67 -7.81 10.48
C PHE A 398 -1.62 -8.88 10.19
#